data_AF-A0A645A3H1-F1
#
_entry.id   AF-A0A645A3H1-F1
#
_cell.length_a   1.000
_cell.length_b   1.000
_cell.length_c   1.000
_cell.angle_alpha   90.00
_cell.angle_beta   90.00
_cell.angle_gamma   90.00
#
_symmetry.space_group_name_H-M   'P 1'
#
loop_
_entity.id
_entity.type
_entity.pdbx_description
1 polymer ?
#
loop_
_entity_poly.entity_id
_entity_poly.type
_entity_poly.pdbx_seq_one_letter_code
_entity_poly.pdbx_strand_id
1 'polypeptide(L)'
;MAEGFATGAGGFILGMTDFPLLLSIKVKLLYDIATVYGFDVRDYKERLYILNIIQLAFSSQSHSKSVFNKMENWDEYSDHLPGNINDFDWESFQQEYRDYLDLAKLLQLMPGIGAAVGFYVNGKLLDKLGDVAINSYRMRLEEFK
;
A
#
# COMPACT_ATOMS: atom_id res chain seq x y z
N MET A 1 -23.99 -12.94 16.70
CA MET A 1 -22.59 -12.95 16.23
C MET A 1 -22.52 -12.04 15.01
N ALA A 2 -22.45 -10.72 15.24
CA ALA A 2 -22.54 -9.70 14.18
C ALA A 2 -21.85 -8.38 14.60
N GLU A 3 -20.86 -8.44 15.49
CA GLU A 3 -20.22 -7.22 16.05
C GLU A 3 -18.78 -7.00 15.54
N GLY A 4 -18.10 -8.03 15.03
CA GLY A 4 -16.74 -7.90 14.48
C GLY A 4 -16.68 -7.39 13.03
N PHE A 5 -17.74 -7.62 12.23
CA PHE A 5 -17.79 -7.15 10.85
C PHE A 5 -18.05 -5.64 10.75
N ALA A 6 -18.63 -5.03 11.78
CA ALA A 6 -19.01 -3.61 11.79
C ALA A 6 -17.93 -2.67 12.36
N THR A 7 -16.93 -3.18 13.07
CA THR A 7 -16.05 -2.34 13.92
C THR A 7 -14.60 -2.29 13.46
N GLY A 8 -14.07 -3.33 12.79
CA GLY A 8 -12.69 -3.35 12.26
C GLY A 8 -12.64 -3.32 10.73
N ALA A 9 -12.84 -4.48 10.10
CA ALA A 9 -12.78 -4.61 8.64
C ALA A 9 -13.92 -3.86 7.91
N GLY A 10 -15.14 -3.81 8.48
CA GLY A 10 -16.24 -3.01 7.91
C GLY A 10 -16.06 -1.50 8.11
N GLY A 11 -15.44 -1.08 9.22
CA GLY A 11 -15.04 0.32 9.44
C GLY A 11 -13.92 0.76 8.50
N PHE A 12 -12.96 -0.13 8.23
CA PHE A 12 -11.95 0.07 7.19
C PHE A 12 -12.58 0.13 5.80
N ILE A 13 -13.53 -0.75 5.45
CA ILE A 13 -14.22 -0.73 4.14
C ILE A 13 -15.10 0.52 3.99
N LEU A 14 -15.84 0.92 5.03
CA LEU A 14 -16.70 2.13 5.05
C LEU A 14 -15.90 3.44 5.15
N GLY A 15 -14.76 3.42 5.84
CA GLY A 15 -13.83 4.54 5.87
C GLY A 15 -13.01 4.62 4.58
N MET A 16 -12.72 3.49 3.95
CA MET A 16 -12.12 3.50 2.63
C MET A 16 -13.06 4.11 1.62
N THR A 17 -14.39 3.99 1.64
CA THR A 17 -15.32 4.34 0.53
C THR A 17 -15.07 5.62 -0.28
N ASP A 18 -14.41 6.67 0.26
CA ASP A 18 -13.98 7.86 -0.49
C ASP A 18 -12.63 7.71 -1.26
N PHE A 19 -11.80 6.74 -0.87
CA PHE A 19 -10.45 6.40 -1.38
C PHE A 19 -10.33 5.22 -2.38
N PRO A 20 -11.20 4.19 -2.48
CA PRO A 20 -10.91 2.96 -3.23
C PRO A 20 -10.80 3.22 -4.71
N LEU A 21 -11.51 4.20 -5.26
CA LEU A 21 -11.47 4.49 -6.69
C LEU A 21 -10.06 4.94 -7.15
N LEU A 22 -9.33 5.65 -6.29
CA LEU A 22 -7.97 6.16 -6.51
C LEU A 22 -6.87 5.10 -6.48
N LEU A 23 -7.13 4.00 -5.78
CA LEU A 23 -6.17 2.92 -5.54
C LEU A 23 -6.47 1.67 -6.38
N SER A 24 -7.73 1.44 -6.75
CA SER A 24 -8.18 0.18 -7.38
C SER A 24 -7.45 -0.18 -8.67
N ILE A 25 -7.07 0.82 -9.49
CA ILE A 25 -6.34 0.57 -10.76
C ILE A 25 -4.87 0.18 -10.50
N LYS A 26 -4.28 0.61 -9.38
CA LYS A 26 -2.85 0.43 -9.05
C LYS A 26 -2.57 -0.84 -8.26
N VAL A 27 -3.55 -1.32 -7.49
CA VAL A 27 -3.41 -2.56 -6.72
C VAL A 27 -3.15 -3.75 -7.65
N LYS A 28 -3.73 -3.76 -8.85
CA LYS A 28 -3.45 -4.82 -9.84
C LYS A 28 -1.98 -4.88 -10.25
N LEU A 29 -1.35 -3.75 -10.57
CA LEU A 29 0.08 -3.70 -10.89
C LEU A 29 0.92 -4.28 -9.74
N LEU A 30 0.63 -3.86 -8.51
CA LEU A 30 1.34 -4.34 -7.33
C LEU A 30 1.12 -5.84 -7.11
N TYR A 31 -0.08 -6.36 -7.38
CA TYR A 31 -0.39 -7.78 -7.28
C TYR A 31 0.33 -8.59 -8.35
N ASP A 32 0.39 -8.08 -9.58
CA ASP A 32 1.12 -8.71 -10.68
C ASP A 32 2.61 -8.77 -10.35
N ILE A 33 3.21 -7.69 -9.85
CA ILE A 33 4.62 -7.66 -9.40
C ILE A 33 4.85 -8.65 -8.26
N ALA A 34 4.01 -8.64 -7.21
CA ALA A 34 4.12 -9.57 -6.09
C ALA A 34 4.10 -11.03 -6.55
N THR A 35 3.18 -11.35 -7.47
CA THR A 35 3.03 -12.69 -8.05
C THR A 35 4.26 -13.09 -8.86
N VAL A 36 4.84 -12.15 -9.64
CA VAL A 36 6.10 -12.39 -10.38
C VAL A 36 7.25 -12.76 -9.45
N TYR A 37 7.32 -12.14 -8.26
CA TYR A 37 8.32 -12.46 -7.24
C TYR A 37 7.94 -13.65 -6.34
N GLY A 38 6.80 -14.31 -6.58
CA GLY A 38 6.39 -15.52 -5.87
C GLY A 38 5.65 -15.32 -4.55
N PHE A 39 5.18 -14.10 -4.26
CA PHE A 39 4.44 -13.79 -3.03
C PHE A 39 2.92 -13.99 -3.20
N ASP A 40 2.26 -14.60 -2.20
CA ASP A 40 0.82 -14.88 -2.25
C ASP A 40 -0.01 -13.65 -1.82
N VAL A 41 -0.56 -12.94 -2.80
CA VAL A 41 -1.44 -11.77 -2.59
C VAL A 41 -2.77 -12.10 -1.89
N ARG A 42 -3.06 -13.40 -1.67
CA ARG A 42 -4.20 -13.82 -0.84
C ARG A 42 -3.89 -13.72 0.65
N ASP A 43 -2.62 -13.75 1.03
CA ASP A 43 -2.20 -13.49 2.41
C ASP A 43 -2.49 -12.02 2.76
N TYR A 44 -3.13 -11.81 3.91
CA TYR A 44 -3.42 -10.46 4.38
C TYR A 44 -2.13 -9.71 4.75
N LYS A 45 -1.09 -10.40 5.22
CA LYS A 45 0.21 -9.78 5.50
C LYS A 45 0.82 -9.23 4.22
N GLU A 46 0.73 -9.98 3.12
CA GLU A 46 1.20 -9.51 1.81
C GLU A 46 0.41 -8.29 1.32
N ARG A 47 -0.90 -8.25 1.56
CA ARG A 47 -1.71 -7.05 1.25
C ARG A 47 -1.28 -5.84 2.09
N LEU A 48 -0.93 -6.03 3.37
CA LEU A 48 -0.37 -4.97 4.20
C LEU A 48 1.00 -4.52 3.67
N TYR A 49 1.85 -5.44 3.23
CA TYR A 49 3.14 -5.10 2.61
C TYR A 49 2.94 -4.19 1.39
N ILE A 50 1.99 -4.53 0.52
CA ILE A 50 1.62 -3.74 -0.65
C ILE A 50 1.12 -2.34 -0.29
N LEU A 51 0.36 -2.20 0.80
CA LEU A 51 -0.05 -0.89 1.29
C LEU A 51 1.14 -0.06 1.78
N ASN A 52 2.16 -0.69 2.37
CA ASN A 52 3.41 0.00 2.75
C ASN A 52 4.23 0.41 1.51
N ILE A 53 4.23 -0.36 0.40
CA ILE A 53 4.85 0.06 -0.87
C ILE A 53 4.25 1.39 -1.35
N ILE A 54 2.93 1.55 -1.24
CA ILE A 54 2.23 2.77 -1.65
C ILE A 54 2.63 3.95 -0.76
N GLN A 55 2.70 3.73 0.56
CA GLN A 55 3.21 4.75 1.49
C GLN A 55 4.66 5.13 1.15
N LEU A 56 5.53 4.15 0.93
CA LEU A 56 6.93 4.38 0.58
C LEU A 56 7.06 5.22 -0.70
N ALA A 57 6.22 4.96 -1.70
CA ALA A 57 6.23 5.67 -2.98
C ALA A 57 5.70 7.11 -2.88
N PHE A 58 4.73 7.41 -2.02
CA PHE A 58 3.98 8.68 -2.10
C PHE A 58 3.90 9.51 -0.82
N SER A 59 4.39 9.01 0.31
CA SER A 59 4.46 9.78 1.56
C SER A 59 5.52 10.88 1.54
N SER A 60 5.57 11.66 2.63
CA SER A 60 6.62 12.63 2.89
C SER A 60 7.98 11.93 3.08
N GLN A 61 9.08 12.65 2.85
CA GLN A 61 10.43 12.07 2.93
C GLN A 61 10.76 11.48 4.31
N SER A 62 10.30 12.13 5.39
CA SER A 62 10.49 11.65 6.77
C SER A 62 9.71 10.36 7.03
N HIS A 63 8.45 10.29 6.59
CA HIS A 63 7.62 9.09 6.75
C HIS A 63 8.14 7.93 5.90
N SER A 64 8.51 8.18 4.65
CA SER A 64 9.08 7.16 3.75
C SER A 64 10.29 6.46 4.37
N LYS A 65 11.12 7.15 5.18
CA LYS A 65 12.25 6.53 5.89
C LYS A 65 11.78 5.55 6.99
N SER A 66 10.74 5.90 7.72
CA SER A 66 10.13 5.02 8.73
C SER A 66 9.55 3.75 8.07
N VAL A 67 8.79 3.95 6.99
CA VAL A 67 8.21 2.85 6.20
C VAL A 67 9.30 1.97 5.60
N PHE A 68 10.38 2.56 5.08
CA PHE A 68 11.51 1.80 4.54
C PHE A 68 12.14 0.88 5.60
N ASN A 69 12.47 1.39 6.79
CA ASN A 69 13.06 0.58 7.86
C ASN A 69 12.14 -0.58 8.29
N LYS A 70 10.82 -0.32 8.34
CA LYS A 70 9.80 -1.35 8.61
C LYS A 70 9.76 -2.41 7.52
N MET A 71 9.87 -2.02 6.25
CA MET A 71 9.83 -2.94 5.11
C MET A 71 11.13 -3.72 4.91
N GLU A 72 12.28 -3.15 5.28
CA GLU A 72 13.57 -3.83 5.30
C GLU A 72 13.57 -4.98 6.32
N ASN A 73 12.91 -4.77 7.47
CA ASN A 73 12.76 -5.77 8.54
C ASN A 73 11.36 -6.41 8.52
N TRP A 74 10.82 -6.62 7.31
CA TRP A 74 9.43 -7.04 7.16
C TRP A 74 9.12 -8.37 7.81
N ASP A 75 10.00 -9.36 7.71
CA ASP A 75 9.74 -10.69 8.26
C ASP A 75 9.54 -10.62 9.78
N GLU A 76 10.44 -9.91 10.49
CA GLU A 76 10.32 -9.64 11.92
C GLU A 76 9.03 -8.84 12.24
N TYR A 77 8.74 -7.77 11.50
CA TYR A 77 7.49 -7.02 11.70
C TYR A 77 6.26 -7.91 11.50
N SER A 78 6.30 -8.77 10.49
CA SER A 78 5.19 -9.62 10.09
C SER A 78 4.89 -10.72 11.12
N ASP A 79 5.91 -11.16 11.87
CA ASP A 79 5.75 -12.12 12.97
C ASP A 79 4.97 -11.54 14.16
N HIS A 80 5.03 -10.21 14.35
CA HIS A 80 4.27 -9.50 15.37
C HIS A 80 2.84 -9.14 14.94
N LEU A 81 2.50 -9.35 13.66
CA LEU A 81 1.13 -9.14 13.18
C LEU A 81 0.20 -10.26 13.67
N PRO A 82 -1.06 -9.96 13.99
CA PRO A 82 -2.01 -10.94 14.51
C PRO A 82 -2.23 -12.10 13.52
N GLY A 83 -2.45 -13.32 14.01
CA GLY A 83 -2.71 -14.46 13.11
C GLY A 83 -4.00 -14.31 12.27
N ASN A 84 -4.92 -13.44 12.69
CA ASN A 84 -6.18 -13.17 12.01
C ASN A 84 -6.29 -11.68 11.64
N ILE A 85 -6.73 -11.44 10.41
CA ILE A 85 -6.97 -10.10 9.85
C ILE A 85 -7.97 -9.28 10.68
N ASN A 86 -8.90 -9.92 11.38
CA ASN A 86 -9.93 -9.24 12.17
C ASN A 86 -9.38 -8.65 13.48
N ASP A 87 -8.23 -9.13 13.94
CA ASP A 87 -7.59 -8.65 15.17
C ASP A 87 -6.56 -7.55 14.87
N PHE A 88 -6.36 -7.21 13.61
CA PHE A 88 -5.49 -6.12 13.20
C PHE A 88 -6.14 -4.77 13.48
N ASP A 89 -5.37 -3.84 14.04
CA ASP A 89 -5.81 -2.47 14.31
C ASP A 89 -5.89 -1.65 13.02
N TRP A 90 -6.99 -1.88 12.29
CA TRP A 90 -7.30 -1.20 11.04
C TRP A 90 -7.50 0.30 11.20
N GLU A 91 -8.01 0.74 12.35
CA GLU A 91 -8.28 2.15 12.61
C GLU A 91 -6.97 2.94 12.66
N SER A 92 -6.02 2.49 13.50
CA SER A 92 -4.71 3.12 13.59
C SER A 92 -3.95 3.07 12.27
N PHE A 93 -3.98 1.92 11.58
CA PHE A 93 -3.33 1.79 10.26
C PHE A 93 -3.93 2.75 9.23
N GLN A 94 -5.25 2.90 9.21
CA GLN A 94 -5.93 3.81 8.29
C GLN A 94 -5.65 5.27 8.59
N GLN A 95 -5.57 5.65 9.88
CA GLN A 95 -5.19 6.99 10.30
C GLN A 95 -3.76 7.31 9.84
N GLU A 96 -2.80 6.43 10.14
CA GLU A 96 -1.42 6.57 9.68
C GLU A 96 -1.34 6.68 8.15
N TYR A 97 -2.06 5.79 7.44
CA TYR A 97 -2.12 5.81 5.99
C TYR A 97 -2.66 7.14 5.45
N ARG A 98 -3.70 7.72 6.05
CA ARG A 98 -4.28 8.99 5.58
C ARG A 98 -3.42 10.20 5.91
N ASP A 99 -2.84 10.23 7.11
CA ASP A 99 -2.11 11.39 7.62
C ASP A 99 -0.78 11.58 6.91
N TYR A 100 -0.12 10.48 6.55
CA TYR A 100 1.21 10.52 5.93
C TYR A 100 1.21 10.35 4.42
N LEU A 101 0.10 9.90 3.82
CA LEU A 101 -0.01 9.78 2.39
C LEU A 101 -0.46 11.10 1.79
N ASP A 102 0.32 11.59 0.83
CA ASP A 102 -0.02 12.82 0.14
C ASP A 102 -1.16 12.56 -0.85
N LEU A 103 -2.38 12.88 -0.43
CA LEU A 103 -3.60 12.70 -1.22
C LEU A 103 -3.56 13.46 -2.53
N ALA A 104 -2.87 14.59 -2.59
CA ALA A 104 -2.71 15.33 -3.83
C ALA A 104 -1.85 14.56 -4.84
N LYS A 105 -0.81 13.83 -4.39
CA LYS A 105 -0.04 12.92 -5.27
C LYS A 105 -0.89 11.74 -5.76
N LEU A 106 -1.79 11.23 -4.92
CA LEU A 106 -2.71 10.16 -5.35
C LEU A 106 -3.75 10.66 -6.37
N LEU A 107 -4.28 11.87 -6.19
CA LEU A 107 -5.24 12.47 -7.12
C LEU A 107 -4.62 12.74 -8.50
N GLN A 108 -3.33 13.09 -8.56
CA GLN A 108 -2.60 13.26 -9.82
C GLN A 108 -2.49 11.98 -10.66
N LEU A 109 -2.70 10.82 -10.04
CA LEU A 109 -2.67 9.53 -10.70
C LEU A 109 -4.05 9.08 -11.22
N MET A 110 -5.13 9.85 -11.02
CA MET A 110 -6.44 9.51 -11.58
C MET A 110 -6.54 9.85 -13.05
N PRO A 111 -7.07 8.94 -13.88
CA PRO A 111 -7.46 9.31 -15.23
C PRO A 111 -8.60 10.33 -15.18
N GLY A 112 -8.44 11.46 -15.88
CA GLY A 112 -9.55 12.39 -16.17
C GLY A 112 -9.59 13.72 -15.41
N ILE A 113 -8.67 14.01 -14.48
CA ILE A 113 -8.54 15.36 -13.89
C ILE A 113 -7.46 16.14 -14.67
N GLY A 114 -7.87 17.08 -15.54
CA GLY A 114 -6.95 17.97 -16.26
C GLY A 114 -6.16 17.28 -17.39
N ALA A 115 -6.86 16.91 -18.47
CA ALA A 115 -6.35 16.10 -19.58
C ALA A 115 -5.10 16.62 -20.32
N ALA A 116 -4.69 17.88 -20.12
CA ALA A 116 -3.51 18.45 -20.79
C ALA A 116 -2.20 18.34 -19.99
N VAL A 117 -2.26 18.27 -18.65
CA VAL A 117 -1.07 18.19 -17.77
C VAL A 117 -0.97 16.81 -17.09
N GLY A 118 -2.10 16.09 -16.96
CA GLY A 118 -2.17 14.83 -16.21
C GLY A 118 -1.54 13.61 -16.86
N PHE A 119 -1.46 13.51 -18.20
CA PHE A 119 -0.98 12.27 -18.86
C PHE A 119 0.50 11.97 -18.57
N TYR A 120 1.37 12.98 -18.68
CA TYR A 120 2.81 12.84 -18.41
C TYR A 120 3.12 12.63 -16.92
N VAL A 121 2.41 13.35 -16.05
CA VAL A 121 2.58 13.24 -14.59
C VAL A 121 2.11 11.87 -14.09
N ASN A 122 1.01 11.32 -14.63
CA ASN A 122 0.52 9.99 -14.29
C ASN A 122 1.52 8.89 -14.66
N GLY A 123 2.12 8.94 -15.85
CA GLY A 123 3.15 7.98 -16.26
C GLY A 123 4.32 7.95 -15.28
N LYS A 124 4.89 9.11 -14.95
CA LYS A 124 6.03 9.19 -14.01
C LYS A 124 5.72 8.66 -12.62
N LEU A 125 4.51 8.88 -12.10
CA LEU A 125 4.11 8.40 -10.78
C LEU A 125 3.82 6.89 -10.78
N LEU A 126 3.30 6.33 -11.89
CA LEU A 126 3.16 4.89 -12.08
C LEU A 126 4.52 4.20 -12.22
N ASP A 127 5.44 4.78 -13.00
CA ASP A 127 6.82 4.28 -13.13
C ASP A 127 7.50 4.27 -11.76
N LYS A 128 7.37 5.36 -10.99
CA LYS A 128 7.85 5.43 -9.61
C LYS A 128 7.25 4.33 -8.73
N LEU A 129 5.95 4.07 -8.82
CA LEU A 129 5.30 3.03 -8.04
C LEU A 129 5.84 1.63 -8.41
N GLY A 130 6.03 1.37 -9.71
CA GLY A 130 6.63 0.14 -10.21
C GLY A 130 8.06 -0.04 -9.71
N ASP A 131 8.89 0.99 -9.81
CA ASP A 131 10.29 0.98 -9.34
C ASP A 131 10.37 0.71 -7.84
N VAL A 132 9.54 1.40 -7.04
CA VAL A 132 9.50 1.17 -5.58
C VAL A 132 9.05 -0.25 -5.30
N ALA A 133 8.00 -0.75 -5.95
CA ALA A 133 7.51 -2.11 -5.75
C ALA A 133 8.56 -3.18 -6.08
N ILE A 134 9.22 -3.05 -7.24
CA ILE A 134 10.30 -3.94 -7.68
C ILE A 134 11.42 -3.98 -6.64
N ASN A 135 11.87 -2.81 -6.18
CA ASN A 135 12.94 -2.75 -5.18
C ASN A 135 12.49 -3.27 -3.81
N SER A 136 11.24 -3.01 -3.40
CA SER A 136 10.67 -3.57 -2.18
C SER A 136 10.71 -5.11 -2.18
N TYR A 137 10.27 -5.75 -3.26
CA TYR A 137 10.35 -7.21 -3.35
C TYR A 137 11.78 -7.74 -3.42
N ARG A 138 12.70 -7.04 -4.12
CA ARG A 138 14.12 -7.40 -4.12
C ARG A 138 14.74 -7.37 -2.73
N MET A 139 14.40 -6.40 -1.87
CA MET A 139 14.90 -6.34 -0.50
C MET A 139 14.58 -7.60 0.33
N ARG A 140 13.51 -8.32 -0.03
CA ARG A 140 13.08 -9.54 0.67
C ARG A 140 13.76 -10.82 0.18
N LEU A 141 14.52 -10.76 -0.90
CA LEU A 141 15.10 -11.93 -1.53
C LEU A 141 16.63 -11.93 -1.35
N GLU A 142 17.17 -13.03 -0.82
CA GLU A 142 18.60 -13.19 -0.55
C GLU A 142 19.47 -13.00 -1.80
N GLU A 143 18.97 -13.34 -2.99
CA GLU A 143 19.71 -13.20 -4.24
C GLU A 143 20.03 -11.74 -4.63
N PHE A 144 19.37 -10.77 -3.98
CA PHE A 144 19.59 -9.33 -4.20
C PHE A 144 20.25 -8.61 -3.00
N LYS A 145 20.66 -9.35 -1.96
CA LYS A 145 21.42 -8.83 -0.81
C LYS A 145 22.93 -8.97 -1.06
#